data_AF-A0A9X2AAS9-F1
#
_entry.id   AF-A0A9X2AAS9-F1
#
_cell.length_a   1.000
_cell.length_b   1.000
_cell.length_c   1.000
_cell.angle_alpha   90.00
_cell.angle_beta   90.00
_cell.angle_gamma   90.00
#
_symmetry.space_group_name_H-M   'P 1'
#
loop_
_entity.id
_entity.type
_entity.pdbx_description
1 polymer ?
#
loop_
_entity_poly.entity_id
_entity_poly.type
_entity_poly.pdbx_seq_one_letter_code
_entity_poly.pdbx_strand_id
1 'polypeptide(L)' 'MERCPHCNCKDIGKIGNNQFYCWNCFMEFALVGEEVKIYHVDEDGSLVAWAPDAGVAIVEESPIVLSEMR' A
#
# COMPACT_ATOMS: atom_id res chain seq x y z
N MET A 1 -19.29 -4.89 -10.64
CA MET A 1 -18.05 -4.86 -11.45
C MET A 1 -17.07 -4.02 -10.66
N GLU A 2 -16.23 -4.68 -9.87
CA GLU A 2 -15.27 -4.03 -8.97
C GLU A 2 -14.10 -3.56 -9.83
N ARG A 3 -13.89 -2.25 -9.91
CA ARG A 3 -12.80 -1.65 -10.69
C ARG A 3 -11.85 -0.95 -9.74
N CYS A 4 -10.56 -1.02 -10.07
CA CYS A 4 -9.53 -0.38 -9.27
C CYS A 4 -9.81 1.13 -9.26
N PRO A 5 -9.92 1.78 -8.09
CA PRO A 5 -10.18 3.22 -8.03
C PRO A 5 -9.02 4.06 -8.60
N HIS A 6 -7.83 3.47 -8.77
CA HIS A 6 -6.65 4.14 -9.29
C HIS A 6 -6.51 4.04 -10.82
N CYS A 7 -6.47 2.83 -11.37
CA CYS A 7 -6.27 2.59 -12.81
C CYS A 7 -7.55 2.20 -13.57
N ASN A 8 -8.68 2.04 -12.87
CA ASN A 8 -9.96 1.58 -13.41
C ASN A 8 -9.92 0.19 -14.08
N CYS A 9 -8.85 -0.59 -13.85
CA CYS A 9 -8.75 -1.97 -14.30
C CYS A 9 -9.66 -2.92 -13.51
N LYS A 10 -9.93 -4.07 -14.10
CA LYS A 10 -10.76 -5.15 -13.55
C LYS A 10 -9.93 -6.25 -12.87
N ASP A 11 -8.61 -6.19 -13.01
CA ASP A 11 -7.64 -7.14 -12.47
C ASP A 11 -7.31 -6.78 -11.01
N ILE A 12 -8.30 -6.96 -10.14
CA ILE A 12 -8.18 -6.79 -8.69
C ILE A 12 -8.34 -8.17 -8.04
N GLY A 13 -7.40 -8.55 -7.18
CA GLY A 13 -7.46 -9.75 -6.37
C GLY A 13 -7.78 -9.41 -4.92
N LYS A 14 -8.63 -10.23 -4.27
CA LYS A 14 -8.84 -10.17 -2.82
C LYS A 14 -7.73 -10.98 -2.13
N ILE A 15 -6.96 -10.34 -1.27
CA ILE A 15 -5.83 -10.97 -0.55
C ILE A 15 -6.13 -11.22 0.94
N GLY A 16 -7.18 -10.57 1.49
CA GLY A 16 -7.59 -10.72 2.88
C GLY A 16 -9.07 -10.40 3.09
N ASN A 17 -9.55 -10.44 4.34
CA ASN A 17 -10.98 -10.32 4.65
C ASN A 17 -11.61 -9.01 4.10
N ASN A 18 -10.82 -7.94 4.13
CA ASN A 18 -11.15 -6.59 3.70
C ASN A 18 -10.02 -5.94 2.90
N GLN A 19 -9.12 -6.75 2.33
CA GLN A 19 -7.92 -6.29 1.65
C GLN A 19 -7.92 -6.74 0.19
N PHE A 20 -7.59 -5.80 -0.68
CA PHE A 20 -7.65 -5.97 -2.13
C PHE A 20 -6.37 -5.42 -2.76
N TYR A 21 -5.94 -6.07 -3.83
CA TYR A 21 -4.70 -5.76 -4.52
C TYR A 21 -4.95 -5.67 -6.02
N CYS A 22 -4.47 -4.62 -6.66
CA CYS A 22 -4.55 -4.46 -8.10
C CYS A 22 -3.27 -4.94 -8.79
N TRP A 23 -3.41 -5.94 -9.66
CA TRP A 23 -2.31 -6.53 -10.42
C TRP A 23 -1.76 -5.61 -11.52
N ASN A 24 -2.53 -4.59 -11.93
CA ASN A 24 -2.13 -3.71 -13.02
C ASN A 24 -1.34 -2.48 -12.54
N CYS A 25 -1.65 -1.97 -11.36
CA CYS A 25 -1.02 -0.75 -10.83
C CYS A 25 -0.33 -0.96 -9.48
N PHE A 26 -0.16 -2.21 -9.04
CA PHE A 26 0.58 -2.57 -7.82
C PHE A 26 0.10 -1.81 -6.58
N MET A 27 -1.21 -1.54 -6.50
CA MET A 27 -1.82 -0.81 -5.38
C MET A 27 -2.65 -1.77 -4.55
N GLU A 28 -2.42 -1.73 -3.25
CA GLU A 28 -3.19 -2.44 -2.24
C GLU A 28 -4.15 -1.47 -1.55
N PHE A 29 -5.33 -1.95 -1.18
CA PHE A 29 -6.27 -1.18 -0.38
C PHE A 29 -7.02 -2.06 0.62
N ALA A 30 -7.15 -1.56 1.85
CA ALA A 30 -7.74 -2.23 2.99
C ALA A 30 -8.91 -1.42 3.55
N LEU A 31 -10.06 -2.07 3.75
CA LEU A 31 -11.22 -1.49 4.41
C LEU A 31 -11.13 -1.78 5.91
N VAL A 32 -10.94 -0.75 6.72
CA VAL A 32 -10.86 -0.86 8.18
C VAL A 32 -12.03 -0.10 8.77
N GLY A 33 -13.14 -0.81 9.01
CA GLY A 33 -14.39 -0.18 9.47
C GLY A 33 -14.99 0.70 8.38
N GLU A 34 -15.04 2.01 8.62
CA GLU A 34 -15.52 3.02 7.66
C GLU A 34 -14.37 3.70 6.89
N GLU A 35 -13.11 3.40 7.23
CA GLU A 35 -11.94 4.00 6.61
C GLU A 35 -11.37 3.11 5.50
N VAL A 36 -10.93 3.74 4.41
CA VAL A 36 -10.24 3.07 3.30
C VAL A 36 -8.76 3.44 3.37
N LYS A 37 -7.91 2.47 3.63
CA LYS A 37 -6.45 2.63 3.60
C LYS A 37 -5.95 2.15 2.24
N ILE A 38 -5.09 2.94 1.60
CA ILE A 38 -4.50 2.60 0.31
C ILE A 38 -2.98 2.57 0.51
N TYR A 39 -2.33 1.59 -0.08
CA TYR A 39 -0.89 1.37 -0.04
C TYR A 39 -0.38 1.18 -1.47
N HIS A 40 0.60 1.99 -1.87
CA HIS A 40 1.33 1.83 -3.11
C HIS A 40 2.49 0.87 -2.89
N VAL A 41 2.63 -0.15 -3.73
CA VAL A 41 3.81 -1.02 -3.71
C VAL A 41 4.86 -0.40 -4.62
N ASP A 42 5.98 0.00 -4.05
CA ASP A 42 7.13 0.54 -4.76
C ASP A 42 7.86 -0.55 -5.57
N GLU A 43 8.77 -0.16 -6.46
CA GLU A 43 9.48 -1.08 -7.37
C GLU A 43 10.33 -2.13 -6.62
N ASP A 44 10.78 -1.79 -5.41
CA ASP A 44 11.50 -2.69 -4.50
C ASP A 44 10.57 -3.67 -3.75
N GLY A 45 9.25 -3.48 -3.84
CA GLY A 45 8.25 -4.26 -3.10
C GLY A 45 7.88 -3.64 -1.74
N SER A 46 8.40 -2.46 -1.43
CA SER A 46 8.07 -1.71 -0.22
C SER A 46 6.66 -1.13 -0.27
N LEU A 47 5.91 -1.22 0.84
CA LEU A 47 4.54 -0.70 0.95
C LEU A 47 4.53 0.74 1.45
N VAL A 48 4.14 1.67 0.60
CA VAL A 48 4.04 3.11 0.90
C VAL A 48 2.57 3.49 1.11
N ALA A 49 2.20 3.92 2.31
CA ALA A 49 0.82 4.35 2.59
C ALA A 49 0.44 5.60 1.77
N TRP A 50 -0.60 5.49 0.95
CA TRP A 50 -1.20 6.60 0.20
C TRP A 50 -2.30 7.22 1.06
N ALA A 51 -1.92 8.17 1.91
CA ALA A 51 -2.84 8.89 2.79
C ALA A 51 -3.11 10.31 2.22
N PRO A 52 -4.31 10.61 1.71
CA PRO A 52 -4.68 11.97 1.31
C PRO A 52 -5.06 12.89 2.49
N ASP A 53 -5.34 12.34 3.68
CA ASP A 53 -5.83 13.14 4.84
C ASP A 53 -5.50 12.57 6.24
N ALA A 54 -4.90 11.38 6.37
CA ALA A 54 -4.44 10.85 7.64
C ALA A 54 -2.97 11.22 7.89
N GLY A 55 -2.73 12.07 8.89
CA GLY A 55 -1.39 12.47 9.32
C GLY A 55 -0.47 11.27 9.54
N VAL A 56 0.55 11.18 8.70
CA VAL A 56 1.89 10.61 8.95
C VAL A 56 1.91 9.53 10.03
N ALA A 57 1.72 8.27 9.63
CA ALA A 57 2.54 7.21 10.19
C ALA A 57 3.83 7.22 9.38
N ILE A 58 4.85 7.90 9.91
CA ILE A 58 6.22 7.65 9.51
C ILE A 58 6.42 6.14 9.52
N VAL A 59 6.83 5.60 8.37
CA VAL A 59 7.59 4.36 8.38
C VAL A 59 8.81 4.68 9.25
N GLU A 60 8.86 4.09 10.45
CA GLU A 60 10.13 3.93 11.14
C GLU A 60 10.91 2.94 10.28
N GLU A 61 11.51 3.48 9.23
CA GLU A 61 12.59 2.82 8.52
C GLU A 61 13.69 2.68 9.57
N SER A 62 13.70 1.53 10.25
CA SER A 62 14.85 1.08 11.02
C SER A 62 16.08 1.30 10.14
N PRO A 63 16.99 2.23 10.48
CA PRO A 63 18.21 2.38 9.71
C PRO A 63 19.15 1.23 10.12
N ILE A 64 18.87 0.03 9.63
CA ILE A 64 19.80 -1.09 9.67
C ILE A 64 20.69 -1.07 8.42
N VAL A 65 21.48 -0.01 8.22
CA VAL A 65 22.79 -0.12 7.55
C VAL A 65 23.63 1.14 7.80
N LEU A 66 24.53 1.08 8.76
CA LEU A 66 25.90 1.49 8.49
C LEU A 66 26.87 0.68 9.37
N SER A 67 27.16 -0.54 8.93
CA SER A 67 28.53 -1.06 9.07
C SER A 67 29.42 -0.19 8.20
N GLU A 68 29.97 0.89 8.74
CA GLU A 68 31.29 1.42 8.39
C GLU A 68 31.64 2.61 9.30
N MET A 69 32.26 2.33 10.45
CA MET A 69 33.42 3.09 10.93
C MET A 69 34.04 2.36 12.13
N ARG A 70 35.22 1.76 11.90
CA ARG A 70 36.29 1.43 12.87
C ARG A 70 35.95 0.63 14.13
#